data_AF-A0A6G6APF5-F1
#
_entry.id   AF-A0A6G6APF5-F1
#
_cell.length_a   1.000
_cell.length_b   1.000
_cell.length_c   1.000
_cell.angle_alpha   90.00
_cell.angle_beta   90.00
_cell.angle_gamma   90.00
#
_symmetry.space_group_name_H-M   'P 1'
#
loop_
_entity.id
_entity.type
_entity.pdbx_description
1 polymer ?
#
loop_
_entity_poly.entity_id
_entity_poly.type
_entity_poly.pdbx_seq_one_letter_code
_entity_poly.pdbx_strand_id
1 'polypeptide(L)'
;MTMTEQNNKNEHNDADFDQDVKERKNLTFSVSYSFAEKSLKFIILAAIISGVGVFLWKQIDGRFSLFNESVKIAVLNPSALNEQYLKAHNGNNNDYIPYIRKLMALYRARDVLVLDMNYVITRPSSVSEISYISDTDVESELAEYGINPKMFEEKQ
;
A
#
# COMPACT_ATOMS: atom_id res chain seq x y z
N MET A 1 17.28 92.93 -50.51
CA MET A 1 17.44 91.93 -51.58
C MET A 1 18.60 91.02 -51.19
N THR A 2 18.30 89.76 -50.85
CA THR A 2 19.06 88.55 -51.23
C THR A 2 18.39 87.32 -50.61
N MET A 3 18.32 86.27 -51.42
CA MET A 3 17.72 84.95 -51.22
C MET A 3 18.63 84.00 -50.39
N THR A 4 18.18 82.73 -50.30
CA THR A 4 18.94 81.46 -50.13
C THR A 4 19.32 81.06 -48.71
N GLU A 5 19.29 79.80 -48.27
CA GLU A 5 18.73 78.51 -48.71
C GLU A 5 19.14 77.49 -47.61
N GLN A 6 18.47 76.33 -47.54
CA GLN A 6 19.06 75.01 -47.23
C GLN A 6 19.58 74.60 -45.82
N ASN A 7 19.04 73.44 -45.41
CA ASN A 7 19.72 72.19 -45.04
C ASN A 7 20.15 71.86 -43.59
N ASN A 8 19.73 70.64 -43.20
CA ASN A 8 20.41 69.59 -42.42
C ASN A 8 20.75 69.88 -40.94
N LYS A 9 20.11 69.18 -39.99
CA LYS A 9 20.33 67.78 -39.52
C LYS A 9 21.37 67.68 -38.41
N ASN A 10 20.94 66.98 -37.35
CA ASN A 10 21.70 66.13 -36.43
C ASN A 10 22.67 66.83 -35.47
N GLU A 11 22.98 66.34 -34.27
CA GLU A 11 22.56 65.27 -33.35
C GLU A 11 23.56 65.41 -32.18
N HIS A 12 23.13 65.23 -30.93
CA HIS A 12 23.81 64.41 -29.90
C HIS A 12 23.19 64.72 -28.53
N ASN A 13 22.20 63.88 -28.18
CA ASN A 13 21.62 63.77 -26.85
C ASN A 13 22.28 62.57 -26.16
N ASP A 14 23.42 62.77 -25.51
CA ASP A 14 24.22 61.69 -24.91
C ASP A 14 24.28 61.76 -23.37
N ALA A 15 23.19 62.16 -22.71
CA ALA A 15 23.21 62.27 -21.24
C ALA A 15 22.00 61.71 -20.49
N ASP A 16 20.99 61.15 -21.17
CA ASP A 16 19.74 60.74 -20.49
C ASP A 16 19.44 59.22 -20.57
N PHE A 17 20.26 58.44 -21.28
CA PHE A 17 20.02 57.00 -21.44
C PHE A 17 20.67 56.11 -20.37
N ASP A 18 21.62 56.62 -19.59
CA ASP A 18 22.38 55.81 -18.63
C ASP A 18 21.78 55.78 -17.21
N GLN A 19 20.91 56.74 -16.87
CA GLN A 19 20.32 56.82 -15.53
C GLN A 19 19.06 55.94 -15.41
N ASP A 20 18.20 55.92 -16.44
CA ASP A 20 16.97 55.10 -16.47
C ASP A 20 17.29 53.59 -16.59
N VAL A 21 18.41 53.22 -17.24
CA VAL A 21 18.84 51.81 -17.35
C VAL A 21 19.42 51.25 -16.05
N LYS A 22 20.09 52.08 -15.23
CA LYS A 22 20.61 51.65 -13.92
C LYS A 22 19.50 51.50 -12.88
N GLU A 23 18.50 52.38 -12.87
CA GLU A 23 17.37 52.27 -11.96
C GLU A 23 16.44 51.12 -12.32
N ARG A 24 16.15 50.89 -13.61
CA ARG A 24 15.35 49.74 -14.05
C ARG A 24 16.04 48.40 -13.77
N LYS A 25 17.38 48.32 -13.87
CA LYS A 25 18.11 47.09 -13.53
C LYS A 25 18.09 46.79 -12.02
N ASN A 26 18.17 47.80 -11.17
CA ASN A 26 18.10 47.61 -9.71
C ASN A 26 16.67 47.36 -9.18
N LEU A 27 15.63 47.94 -9.78
CA LEU A 27 14.24 47.60 -9.43
C LEU A 27 13.83 46.20 -9.94
N THR A 28 14.26 45.81 -11.13
CA THR A 28 13.91 44.48 -11.67
C THR A 28 14.57 43.34 -10.89
N PHE A 29 15.78 43.57 -10.35
CA PHE A 29 16.49 42.57 -9.56
C PHE A 29 15.97 42.47 -8.11
N SER A 30 15.54 43.58 -7.51
CA SER A 30 14.98 43.60 -6.15
C SER A 30 13.55 43.03 -6.07
N VAL A 31 12.74 43.22 -7.12
CA VAL A 31 11.40 42.60 -7.21
C VAL A 31 11.50 41.07 -7.37
N SER A 32 12.52 40.59 -8.09
CA SER A 32 12.75 39.15 -8.30
C SER A 32 13.12 38.41 -7.01
N TYR A 33 13.91 39.03 -6.12
CA TYR A 33 14.31 38.42 -4.85
C TYR A 33 13.17 38.38 -3.81
N SER A 34 12.35 39.44 -3.69
CA SER A 34 11.25 39.46 -2.72
C SER A 34 10.10 38.53 -3.09
N PHE A 35 9.90 38.26 -4.39
CA PHE A 35 8.92 37.30 -4.89
C PHE A 35 9.42 35.86 -4.72
N ALA A 36 10.72 35.61 -4.98
CA ALA A 36 11.37 34.32 -4.77
C ALA A 36 11.31 33.88 -3.29
N GLU A 37 11.53 34.79 -2.35
CA GLU A 37 11.55 34.43 -0.92
C GLU A 37 10.17 34.04 -0.36
N LYS A 38 9.11 34.70 -0.86
CA LYS A 38 7.72 34.34 -0.51
C LYS A 38 7.27 33.05 -1.21
N SER A 39 7.59 32.88 -2.49
CA SER A 39 7.23 31.68 -3.25
C SER A 39 8.02 30.43 -2.81
N LEU A 40 9.27 30.59 -2.38
CA LEU A 40 10.09 29.50 -1.84
C LEU A 40 9.49 28.89 -0.57
N LYS A 41 8.89 29.71 0.32
CA LYS A 41 8.18 29.23 1.50
C LYS A 41 6.96 28.38 1.14
N PHE A 42 6.21 28.77 0.11
CA PHE A 42 5.10 27.96 -0.40
C PHE A 42 5.55 26.65 -1.02
N ILE A 43 6.68 26.64 -1.75
CA ILE A 43 7.25 25.42 -2.34
C ILE A 43 7.71 24.44 -1.24
N ILE A 44 8.41 24.94 -0.22
CA ILE A 44 8.85 24.12 0.91
C ILE A 44 7.64 23.57 1.69
N LEU A 45 6.63 24.40 1.93
CA LEU A 45 5.40 23.97 2.60
C LEU A 45 4.65 22.90 1.80
N ALA A 46 4.55 23.06 0.48
CA ALA A 46 3.96 22.07 -0.40
C ALA A 46 4.76 20.75 -0.41
N ALA A 47 6.08 20.81 -0.35
CA ALA A 47 6.94 19.63 -0.25
C ALA A 47 6.78 18.88 1.09
N ILE A 48 6.59 19.61 2.20
CA ILE A 48 6.31 19.01 3.50
C ILE A 48 4.92 18.36 3.49
N ILE A 49 3.90 19.06 2.97
CA ILE A 49 2.53 18.53 2.89
C ILE A 49 2.49 17.31 1.97
N SER A 50 3.20 17.32 0.84
CA SER A 50 3.26 16.15 -0.04
C SER A 50 4.03 15.00 0.61
N GLY A 51 5.12 15.27 1.34
CA GLY A 51 5.85 14.27 2.11
C GLY A 51 5.00 13.62 3.19
N VAL A 52 4.27 14.42 3.98
CA VAL A 52 3.33 13.93 5.01
C VAL A 52 2.15 13.22 4.36
N GLY A 53 1.63 13.72 3.25
CA GLY A 53 0.55 13.10 2.48
C GLY A 53 0.95 11.72 1.97
N VAL A 54 2.12 11.57 1.35
CA VAL A 54 2.64 10.28 0.88
C VAL A 54 2.98 9.35 2.04
N PHE A 55 3.51 9.89 3.15
CA PHE A 55 3.80 9.11 4.35
C PHE A 55 2.53 8.55 5.01
N LEU A 56 1.50 9.40 5.18
CA LEU A 56 0.20 8.98 5.67
C LEU A 56 -0.50 8.05 4.67
N TRP A 57 -0.41 8.31 3.37
CA TRP A 57 -0.99 7.42 2.34
C TRP A 57 -0.37 6.02 2.40
N LYS A 58 0.97 5.91 2.49
CA LYS A 58 1.65 4.62 2.70
C LYS A 58 1.25 3.94 4.02
N GLN A 59 0.97 4.72 5.06
CA GLN A 59 0.56 4.18 6.36
C GLN A 59 -0.93 3.78 6.40
N ILE A 60 -1.75 4.44 5.59
CA ILE A 60 -3.20 4.21 5.44
C ILE A 60 -3.47 3.04 4.50
N ASP A 61 -2.70 2.87 3.42
CA ASP A 61 -2.80 1.69 2.53
C ASP A 61 -2.57 0.37 3.28
N GLY A 62 -1.80 0.39 4.37
CA GLY A 62 -1.61 -0.77 5.25
C GLY A 62 -2.61 -0.92 6.39
N ARG A 63 -3.51 0.06 6.62
CA ARG A 63 -4.36 0.11 7.84
C ARG A 63 -5.84 0.44 7.62
N PHE A 64 -6.23 0.96 6.46
CA PHE A 64 -7.62 1.29 6.14
C PHE A 64 -8.04 0.60 4.85
N SER A 65 -8.28 -0.72 4.94
CA SER A 65 -9.24 -1.33 4.04
C SER A 65 -10.62 -0.82 4.42
N LEU A 66 -11.06 0.28 3.81
CA LEU A 66 -12.42 0.84 3.96
C LEU A 66 -13.50 -0.06 3.36
N PHE A 67 -13.10 -1.13 2.69
CA PHE A 67 -13.92 -2.30 2.43
C PHE A 67 -13.50 -3.32 3.46
N ASN A 68 -14.38 -3.63 4.42
CA ASN A 68 -14.16 -4.74 5.35
C ASN A 68 -13.68 -5.95 4.52
N GLU A 69 -12.43 -6.38 4.69
CA GLU A 69 -12.03 -7.70 4.23
C GLU A 69 -12.99 -8.65 4.93
N SER A 70 -13.93 -9.20 4.15
CA SER A 70 -14.93 -10.08 4.69
C SER A 70 -14.18 -11.27 5.27
N VAL A 71 -14.27 -11.46 6.59
CA VAL A 71 -13.67 -12.61 7.28
C VAL A 71 -14.09 -13.86 6.53
N LYS A 72 -13.12 -14.59 5.97
CA LYS A 72 -13.39 -15.86 5.31
C LYS A 72 -13.72 -16.85 6.42
N ILE A 73 -14.90 -17.44 6.36
CA ILE A 73 -15.36 -18.42 7.35
C ILE A 73 -15.41 -19.78 6.66
N ALA A 74 -14.86 -20.78 7.32
CA ALA A 74 -15.03 -22.18 6.97
C ALA A 74 -15.54 -22.95 8.18
N VAL A 75 -16.27 -24.05 7.93
CA VAL A 75 -16.78 -24.89 9.01
C VAL A 75 -16.08 -26.23 9.00
N LEU A 76 -15.53 -26.63 10.15
CA LEU A 76 -14.96 -27.93 10.39
C LEU A 76 -16.05 -28.89 10.86
N ASN A 77 -16.24 -30.00 10.15
CA ASN A 77 -17.03 -31.12 10.61
C ASN A 77 -16.09 -32.25 11.03
N PRO A 78 -15.83 -32.44 12.34
CA PRO A 78 -14.83 -33.40 12.81
C PRO A 78 -15.13 -34.83 12.36
N SER A 79 -16.40 -35.23 12.37
CA SER A 79 -16.83 -36.58 11.97
C SER A 79 -16.58 -36.82 10.48
N ALA A 80 -17.05 -35.92 9.61
CA ALA A 80 -16.87 -36.07 8.17
C ALA A 80 -15.40 -35.98 7.75
N LEU A 81 -14.61 -35.13 8.41
CA LEU A 81 -13.19 -35.01 8.15
C LEU A 81 -12.42 -36.27 8.61
N ASN A 82 -12.76 -36.81 9.78
CA ASN A 82 -12.16 -38.05 10.27
C ASN A 82 -12.44 -39.23 9.32
N GLU A 83 -13.68 -39.35 8.81
CA GLU A 83 -14.00 -40.39 7.83
C GLU A 83 -13.17 -40.27 6.53
N GLN A 84 -12.98 -39.05 6.03
CA GLN A 84 -12.15 -38.81 4.85
C GLN A 84 -10.67 -39.11 5.13
N TYR A 85 -10.17 -38.71 6.30
CA TYR A 85 -8.82 -39.01 6.74
C TYR A 85 -8.58 -40.53 6.84
N LEU A 86 -9.49 -41.26 7.50
CA LEU A 86 -9.42 -42.71 7.64
C LEU A 86 -9.44 -43.43 6.29
N LYS A 87 -10.24 -42.95 5.32
CA LYS A 87 -10.24 -43.49 3.96
C LYS A 87 -8.88 -43.33 3.28
N ALA A 88 -8.21 -42.20 3.47
CA ALA A 88 -6.88 -41.96 2.93
C ALA A 88 -5.77 -42.74 3.65
N HIS A 89 -5.97 -43.04 4.95
CA HIS A 89 -5.00 -43.70 5.82
C HIS A 89 -5.29 -45.19 6.06
N ASN A 90 -6.10 -45.83 5.23
CA ASN A 90 -6.48 -47.24 5.35
C ASN A 90 -7.02 -47.62 6.76
N GLY A 91 -7.75 -46.71 7.40
CA GLY A 91 -8.31 -46.90 8.73
C GLY A 91 -7.35 -46.62 9.90
N ASN A 92 -6.10 -46.22 9.63
CA ASN A 92 -5.18 -45.80 10.68
C ASN A 92 -5.54 -44.38 11.17
N ASN A 93 -5.70 -44.21 12.49
CA ASN A 93 -6.07 -42.93 13.11
C ASN A 93 -4.97 -42.32 13.99
N ASN A 94 -3.78 -42.93 14.04
CA ASN A 94 -2.75 -42.55 15.02
C ASN A 94 -2.26 -41.10 14.84
N ASP A 95 -2.24 -40.63 13.59
CA ASP A 95 -1.67 -39.32 13.23
C ASP A 95 -2.76 -38.27 12.92
N TYR A 96 -4.02 -38.58 13.20
CA TYR A 96 -5.13 -37.66 12.94
C TYR A 96 -5.06 -36.37 13.76
N ILE A 97 -4.65 -36.45 15.03
CA ILE A 97 -4.51 -35.26 15.88
C ILE A 97 -3.38 -34.33 15.37
N PRO A 98 -2.15 -34.83 15.11
CA PRO A 98 -1.13 -34.07 14.39
C PRO A 98 -1.61 -33.47 13.07
N TYR A 99 -2.33 -34.26 12.26
CA TYR A 99 -2.91 -33.81 11.00
C TYR A 99 -3.87 -32.63 11.18
N ILE A 100 -4.82 -32.72 12.11
CA ILE A 100 -5.76 -31.63 12.40
C ILE A 100 -5.02 -30.36 12.83
N ARG A 101 -3.95 -30.48 13.64
CA ARG A 101 -3.16 -29.31 14.02
C ARG A 101 -2.49 -28.64 12.83
N LYS A 102 -1.88 -29.43 11.92
CA LYS A 102 -1.31 -28.92 10.65
C LYS A 102 -2.39 -28.24 9.81
N LEU A 103 -3.55 -28.86 9.67
CA LEU A 103 -4.67 -28.32 8.90
C LEU A 103 -5.20 -27.01 9.49
N MET A 104 -5.40 -26.93 10.81
CA MET A 104 -5.84 -25.70 11.47
C MET A 104 -4.79 -24.59 11.36
N ALA A 105 -3.51 -24.92 11.44
CA ALA A 105 -2.43 -23.96 11.21
C ALA A 105 -2.45 -23.42 9.76
N LEU A 106 -2.73 -24.27 8.78
CA LEU A 106 -2.87 -23.86 7.38
C LEU A 106 -4.05 -22.90 7.18
N TYR A 107 -5.22 -23.22 7.72
CA TYR A 107 -6.39 -22.32 7.64
C TYR A 107 -6.14 -21.00 8.36
N ARG A 108 -5.41 -21.01 9.48
CA ARG A 108 -4.97 -19.79 10.16
C ARG A 108 -4.00 -18.97 9.30
N ALA A 109 -3.05 -19.61 8.60
CA ALA A 109 -2.13 -18.94 7.70
C ALA A 109 -2.84 -18.31 6.48
N ARG A 110 -3.94 -18.93 6.03
CA ARG A 110 -4.83 -18.43 4.98
C ARG A 110 -5.79 -17.32 5.44
N ASP A 111 -5.70 -16.88 6.69
CA ASP A 111 -6.59 -15.91 7.33
C ASP A 111 -8.08 -16.31 7.26
N VAL A 112 -8.36 -17.60 7.54
CA VAL A 112 -9.71 -18.16 7.57
C VAL A 112 -10.12 -18.49 9.01
N LEU A 113 -11.28 -17.98 9.43
CA LEU A 113 -11.91 -18.38 10.68
C LEU A 113 -12.56 -19.75 10.52
N VAL A 114 -12.09 -20.72 11.31
CA VAL A 114 -12.66 -22.06 11.35
C VAL A 114 -13.63 -22.18 12.52
N LEU A 115 -14.86 -22.59 12.24
CA LEU A 115 -15.89 -22.87 13.24
C LEU A 115 -16.15 -24.37 13.31
N ASP A 116 -16.28 -24.94 14.51
CA ASP A 116 -16.70 -26.34 14.66
C ASP A 116 -18.21 -26.47 14.42
N MET A 117 -18.58 -27.35 13.47
CA MET A 117 -19.95 -27.63 13.07
C MET A 117 -20.84 -28.03 14.25
N ASN A 118 -20.30 -28.67 15.28
CA ASN A 118 -21.06 -29.07 16.47
C ASN A 118 -21.66 -27.89 17.24
N TYR A 119 -21.10 -26.69 17.07
CA TYR A 119 -21.55 -25.46 17.71
C TYR A 119 -22.20 -24.47 16.73
N VAL A 120 -22.32 -24.83 15.44
CA VAL A 120 -22.93 -24.00 14.40
C VAL A 120 -24.40 -24.38 14.23
N ILE A 121 -25.31 -23.47 14.56
CA ILE A 121 -26.77 -23.71 14.48
C ILE A 121 -27.25 -23.68 13.02
N THR A 122 -26.71 -22.75 12.21
CA THR A 122 -27.07 -22.58 10.80
C THR A 122 -25.85 -22.24 9.96
N ARG A 123 -25.70 -22.88 8.80
CA ARG A 123 -24.63 -22.62 7.84
C ARG A 123 -25.21 -22.04 6.54
N PRO A 124 -24.84 -20.82 6.13
CA PRO A 124 -25.20 -20.29 4.81
C PRO A 124 -24.45 -21.03 3.70
N SER A 125 -25.01 -21.11 2.50
CA SER A 125 -24.41 -21.84 1.36
C SER A 125 -23.07 -21.26 0.88
N SER A 126 -22.78 -20.00 1.22
CA SER A 126 -21.51 -19.33 0.91
C SER A 126 -20.34 -19.81 1.78
N VAL A 127 -20.62 -20.49 2.89
CA VAL A 127 -19.59 -20.98 3.82
C VAL A 127 -19.28 -22.44 3.50
N SER A 128 -18.04 -22.70 3.10
CA SER A 128 -17.58 -24.04 2.75
C SER A 128 -17.30 -24.87 4.00
N GLU A 129 -17.49 -26.18 3.85
CA GLU A 129 -17.02 -27.17 4.81
C GLU A 129 -15.55 -27.50 4.51
N ILE A 130 -14.75 -27.63 5.56
CA ILE A 130 -13.36 -28.07 5.43
C ILE A 130 -13.35 -29.53 4.99
N SER A 131 -12.78 -29.78 3.82
CA SER A 131 -12.55 -31.12 3.29
C SER A 131 -11.15 -31.61 3.65
N TYR A 132 -10.96 -32.92 3.54
CA TYR A 132 -9.64 -33.52 3.65
C TYR A 132 -8.71 -32.97 2.55
N ILE A 133 -7.50 -32.60 2.96
CA ILE A 133 -6.36 -32.27 2.12
C ILE A 133 -5.27 -33.31 2.43
N SER A 134 -4.54 -33.79 1.42
CA SER A 134 -3.49 -34.79 1.64
C SER A 134 -2.37 -34.25 2.53
N ASP A 135 -1.73 -35.11 3.32
CA ASP A 135 -0.64 -34.69 4.23
C ASP A 135 0.49 -33.99 3.48
N THR A 136 0.86 -34.48 2.30
CA THR A 136 1.90 -33.88 1.46
C THR A 136 1.52 -32.48 1.00
N ASP A 137 0.25 -32.26 0.65
CA ASP A 137 -0.21 -30.94 0.19
C ASP A 137 -0.27 -29.97 1.37
N VAL A 138 -0.79 -30.40 2.53
CA VAL A 138 -0.81 -29.57 3.75
C VAL A 138 0.60 -29.14 4.14
N GLU A 139 1.57 -30.06 4.11
CA GLU A 139 2.95 -29.77 4.44
C GLU A 139 3.62 -28.82 3.43
N SER A 140 3.38 -29.03 2.13
CA SER A 140 3.88 -28.16 1.06
C SER A 140 3.36 -26.74 1.25
N GLU A 141 2.05 -26.58 1.43
CA GLU A 141 1.45 -25.26 1.58
C GLU A 141 1.89 -24.57 2.87
N LEU A 142 1.97 -25.29 4.00
CA LEU A 142 2.52 -24.72 5.24
C LEU A 142 3.94 -24.20 5.06
N ALA A 143 4.77 -24.91 4.30
CA ALA A 143 6.13 -24.49 3.99
C ALA A 143 6.16 -23.22 3.12
N GLU A 144 5.22 -23.05 2.19
CA GLU A 144 5.07 -21.81 1.40
C GLU A 144 4.75 -20.60 2.29
N TYR A 145 3.99 -20.80 3.38
CA TYR A 145 3.75 -19.78 4.40
C TYR A 145 4.91 -19.61 5.40
N GLY A 146 6.02 -20.34 5.24
CA GLY A 146 7.17 -20.29 6.14
C GLY A 146 6.95 -20.99 7.48
N ILE A 147 5.93 -21.86 7.58
CA ILE A 147 5.60 -22.61 8.79
C ILE A 147 6.18 -24.02 8.68
N ASN A 148 7.04 -24.41 9.63
CA ASN A 148 7.60 -25.76 9.66
C ASN A 148 6.53 -26.78 10.11
N PRO A 149 6.11 -27.75 9.28
CA PRO A 149 5.06 -28.71 9.63
C PRO A 149 5.40 -29.61 10.81
N LYS A 150 6.69 -29.85 11.07
CA LYS A 150 7.15 -30.71 12.17
C LYS A 150 6.81 -30.17 13.56
N MET A 151 6.56 -28.86 13.66
CA MET A 151 6.16 -28.24 14.93
C MET A 151 4.82 -28.77 15.47
N PHE A 152 4.02 -29.43 14.63
CA PHE A 152 2.70 -29.95 15.01
C PHE A 152 2.68 -31.46 15.32
N GLU A 153 3.81 -32.14 15.13
CA GLU A 153 3.97 -33.59 15.36
C GLU A 153 4.27 -33.92 16.82
N GLU A 154 4.83 -32.97 17.57
CA GLU A 154 5.15 -33.16 18.97
C GLU A 154 3.89 -33.10 19.86
N LYS A 155 3.82 -34.00 20.86
CA LYS A 155 2.79 -33.93 21.89
C LYS A 155 3.11 -32.76 22.82
N GLN A 156 2.39 -31.65 22.67
CA GLN A 156 2.22 -30.65 23.72
C GLN A 156 1.41 -31.23 24.88
#